data_AF-A0A382Y6U1-F1
#
_entry.id   AF-A0A382Y6U1-F1
#
_cell.length_a   1.000
_cell.length_b   1.000
_cell.length_c   1.000
_cell.angle_alpha   90.00
_cell.angle_beta   90.00
_cell.angle_gamma   90.00
#
_symmetry.space_group_name_H-M   'P 1'
#
loop_
_entity.id
_entity.type
_entity.pdbx_description
1 polymer ?
#
loop_
_entity_poly.entity_id
_entity_poly.type
_entity_poly.pdbx_seq_one_letter_code
_entity_poly.pdbx_strand_id
1 'polypeptide(L)'
;MKHFIAAIVSMAFATSIFADNHTSNSEDTNQQALAVETSICTFNEDKDISDLNNAINSFKNWAAGADYPSYLVMNTPLYVSSQTNAEVALQEFASFKNMATAWNKVWEDNPEFVSELGEAVSCGRSFSHYFPLHTNQNLEPDDDRIMVINWCTKNEGVSWDQMSAKHDTFSFS
;
A
#
# COMPACT_ATOMS: atom_id res chain seq x y z
N MET A 1 -38.82 23.11 54.81
CA MET A 1 -38.43 24.36 54.13
C MET A 1 -36.95 24.36 53.86
N LYS A 2 -36.57 24.10 52.61
CA LYS A 2 -35.36 24.55 51.87
C LYS A 2 -35.23 23.63 50.66
N HIS A 3 -36.13 23.86 49.70
CA HIS A 3 -35.88 23.54 48.30
C HIS A 3 -34.67 24.35 47.82
N PHE A 4 -34.08 23.92 46.70
CA PHE A 4 -32.95 24.53 45.98
C PHE A 4 -31.55 24.06 46.38
N ILE A 5 -31.20 22.82 45.97
CA ILE A 5 -29.86 22.58 45.40
C ILE A 5 -30.06 21.79 44.09
N ALA A 6 -30.00 22.54 42.97
CA ALA A 6 -29.54 22.17 41.62
C ALA A 6 -29.45 20.65 41.32
N ALA A 7 -30.23 20.04 40.43
CA ALA A 7 -30.42 20.38 39.01
C ALA A 7 -29.12 20.81 38.29
N ILE A 8 -28.07 19.98 38.33
CA ILE A 8 -27.00 19.81 37.31
C ILE A 8 -26.34 18.46 37.64
N VAL A 9 -26.80 17.35 37.05
CA VAL A 9 -25.97 16.23 36.54
C VAL A 9 -26.88 15.45 35.57
N SER A 10 -27.28 16.12 34.50
CA SER A 10 -27.90 15.50 33.32
C SER A 10 -26.98 15.80 32.14
N MET A 11 -25.90 15.03 32.01
CA MET A 11 -25.17 14.79 30.75
C MET A 11 -24.02 13.81 31.02
N ALA A 12 -24.33 12.52 31.11
CA ALA A 12 -23.31 11.46 30.98
C ALA A 12 -23.70 10.56 29.79
N PHE A 13 -23.98 11.22 28.67
CA PHE A 13 -23.84 10.65 27.32
C PHE A 13 -22.78 11.49 26.62
N ALA A 14 -21.53 11.11 26.82
CA ALA A 14 -20.48 11.37 25.85
C ALA A 14 -19.97 9.99 25.46
N THR A 15 -20.55 9.48 24.38
CA THR A 15 -19.96 8.44 23.56
C THR A 15 -18.52 8.86 23.24
N SER A 16 -17.54 8.20 23.83
CA SER A 16 -16.16 8.25 23.38
C SER A 16 -16.06 7.49 22.05
N ILE A 17 -16.73 8.00 21.01
CA ILE A 17 -16.35 7.73 19.63
C ILE A 17 -15.25 8.75 19.36
N PHE A 18 -14.04 8.44 19.83
CA PHE A 18 -12.87 8.92 19.11
C PHE A 18 -12.75 7.96 17.92
N ALA A 19 -13.47 8.29 16.84
CA ALA A 19 -12.94 7.99 15.53
C ALA A 19 -11.65 8.80 15.47
N ASP A 20 -10.51 8.13 15.60
CA ASP A 20 -9.23 8.80 15.50
C ASP A 20 -9.20 9.50 14.15
N ASN A 21 -9.06 10.81 14.28
CA ASN A 21 -8.89 11.82 13.26
C ASN A 21 -8.02 11.29 12.11
N HIS A 22 -8.61 10.86 10.98
CA HIS A 22 -7.89 10.67 9.71
C HIS A 22 -7.53 12.03 9.08
N THR A 23 -7.05 12.98 9.88
CA THR A 23 -6.38 14.16 9.37
C THR A 23 -4.96 13.75 9.02
N SER A 24 -4.80 13.09 7.88
CA SER A 24 -3.53 13.16 7.16
C SER A 24 -3.39 14.62 6.71
N ASN A 25 -2.79 15.46 7.56
CA ASN A 25 -2.21 16.69 7.06
C ASN A 25 -1.22 16.25 5.98
N SER A 26 -1.47 16.63 4.74
CA SER A 26 -0.63 16.33 3.57
C SER A 26 0.78 16.93 3.67
N GLU A 27 1.09 17.58 4.79
CA GLU A 27 2.41 18.08 5.18
C GLU A 27 3.18 17.10 6.10
N ASP A 28 2.54 16.04 6.63
CA ASP A 28 3.17 15.03 7.50
C ASP A 28 3.56 13.73 6.77
N THR A 29 3.31 13.64 5.46
CA THR A 29 3.96 12.65 4.57
C THR A 29 5.40 13.04 4.23
N ASN A 30 5.88 14.17 4.75
CA ASN A 30 7.25 14.62 4.58
C ASN A 30 8.22 13.67 5.32
N GLN A 31 8.91 12.83 4.54
CA GLN A 31 10.22 12.21 4.78
C GLN A 31 10.32 10.78 5.34
N GLN A 32 9.26 10.12 5.84
CA GLN A 32 9.40 8.72 6.26
C GLN A 32 9.27 7.75 5.08
N ALA A 33 10.31 6.94 4.88
CA ALA A 33 10.29 5.86 3.90
C ALA A 33 9.18 4.85 4.21
N LEU A 34 8.37 4.53 3.22
CA LEU A 34 7.50 3.36 3.25
C LEU A 34 8.29 2.12 2.85
N ALA A 35 7.87 0.98 3.39
CA ALA A 35 8.24 -0.31 2.86
C ALA A 35 7.42 -0.55 1.58
N VAL A 36 8.10 -0.93 0.50
CA VAL A 36 7.45 -1.42 -0.72
C VAL A 36 7.94 -2.82 -1.06
N GLU A 37 7.01 -3.75 -1.19
CA GLU A 37 7.25 -5.00 -1.90
C GLU A 37 6.84 -4.80 -3.36
N THR A 38 7.72 -5.13 -4.30
CA THR A 38 7.39 -5.15 -5.73
C THR A 38 7.59 -6.55 -6.26
N SER A 39 6.52 -7.11 -6.81
CA SER A 39 6.50 -8.42 -7.48
C SER A 39 6.28 -8.21 -8.98
N ILE A 40 7.23 -8.65 -9.78
CA ILE A 40 7.14 -8.67 -11.24
C ILE A 40 6.83 -10.10 -11.65
N CYS A 41 5.68 -10.30 -12.29
CA CYS A 41 5.07 -11.60 -12.45
C CYS A 41 4.78 -11.95 -13.91
N THR A 42 4.79 -13.25 -14.18
CA THR A 42 4.28 -13.87 -15.41
C THR A 42 3.22 -14.91 -15.05
N PHE A 43 2.25 -15.12 -15.91
CA PHE A 43 1.29 -16.20 -15.73
C PHE A 43 1.98 -17.56 -15.79
N ASN A 44 1.51 -18.50 -14.97
CA ASN A 44 1.92 -19.89 -15.08
C ASN A 44 1.31 -20.54 -16.35
N GLU A 45 1.75 -21.76 -16.67
CA GLU A 45 1.22 -22.51 -17.81
C GLU A 45 -0.31 -22.65 -17.71
N ASP A 46 -1.01 -22.40 -18.82
CA ASP A 46 -2.47 -22.42 -18.94
C ASP A 46 -3.23 -21.45 -18.00
N LYS A 47 -2.54 -20.43 -17.46
CA LYS A 47 -3.13 -19.38 -16.62
C LYS A 47 -3.22 -18.05 -17.36
N ASP A 48 -4.19 -17.24 -16.95
CA ASP A 48 -4.37 -15.90 -17.47
C ASP A 48 -4.82 -14.88 -16.41
N ILE A 49 -5.15 -13.67 -16.86
CA ILE A 49 -5.60 -12.58 -15.99
C ILE A 49 -6.88 -12.92 -15.21
N SER A 50 -7.73 -13.81 -15.71
CA SER A 50 -8.92 -14.27 -15.00
C SER A 50 -8.55 -15.09 -13.76
N ASP A 51 -7.56 -15.99 -13.86
CA ASP A 51 -7.07 -16.74 -12.70
C ASP A 51 -6.50 -15.80 -11.63
N LEU A 52 -5.70 -14.82 -12.05
CA LEU A 52 -5.16 -13.81 -11.12
C LEU A 52 -6.27 -12.96 -10.51
N ASN A 53 -7.26 -12.52 -11.30
CA ASN A 53 -8.39 -11.76 -10.79
C ASN A 53 -9.18 -12.54 -9.73
N ASN A 54 -9.31 -13.87 -9.87
CA ASN A 54 -9.94 -14.69 -8.85
C ASN A 54 -9.16 -14.64 -7.53
N ALA A 55 -7.84 -14.84 -7.57
CA ALA A 55 -6.98 -14.74 -6.38
C ALA A 55 -7.05 -13.33 -5.73
N ILE A 56 -6.98 -12.27 -6.55
CA ILE A 56 -7.05 -10.89 -6.06
C ILE A 56 -8.44 -10.57 -5.49
N ASN A 57 -9.52 -11.10 -6.05
CA ASN A 57 -10.87 -10.91 -5.52
C ASN A 57 -11.07 -11.67 -4.20
N SER A 58 -10.52 -12.88 -4.09
CA SER A 58 -10.47 -13.64 -2.83
C SER A 58 -9.78 -12.84 -1.73
N PHE A 59 -8.60 -12.28 -2.04
CA PHE A 59 -7.89 -11.38 -1.14
C PHE A 59 -8.70 -10.13 -0.77
N LYS A 60 -9.27 -9.42 -1.75
CA LYS A 60 -10.08 -8.20 -1.52
C LYS A 60 -11.27 -8.47 -0.59
N ASN A 61 -11.97 -9.57 -0.80
CA ASN A 61 -13.13 -9.93 0.03
C ASN A 61 -12.74 -10.21 1.47
N TRP A 62 -11.62 -10.91 1.68
CA TRP A 62 -11.05 -11.12 3.01
C TRP A 62 -10.57 -9.80 3.64
N ALA A 63 -9.79 -9.01 2.90
CA ALA A 63 -9.20 -7.75 3.36
C ALA A 63 -10.26 -6.69 3.71
N ALA A 64 -11.45 -6.73 3.11
CA ALA A 64 -12.54 -5.82 3.46
C ALA A 64 -13.06 -6.00 4.91
N GLY A 65 -12.88 -7.20 5.49
CA GLY A 65 -13.27 -7.50 6.87
C GLY A 65 -12.08 -7.69 7.83
N ALA A 66 -10.89 -7.95 7.28
CA ALA A 66 -9.65 -8.02 8.03
C ALA A 66 -9.08 -6.61 8.16
N ASP A 67 -8.78 -6.15 9.37
CA ASP A 67 -8.03 -4.90 9.61
C ASP A 67 -6.61 -5.03 9.02
N TYR A 68 -6.51 -4.88 7.70
CA TYR A 68 -5.33 -5.19 6.89
C TYR A 68 -4.45 -3.93 6.78
N PRO A 69 -3.25 -3.92 7.41
CA PRO A 69 -2.53 -2.68 7.66
C PRO A 69 -1.63 -2.25 6.48
N SER A 70 -1.99 -2.64 5.26
CA SER A 70 -1.18 -2.48 4.05
C SER A 70 -2.08 -2.25 2.82
N TYR A 71 -1.50 -1.71 1.75
CA TYR A 71 -2.20 -1.41 0.51
C TYR A 71 -1.54 -2.11 -0.67
N LEU A 72 -2.32 -2.94 -1.38
CA LEU A 72 -1.90 -3.72 -2.54
C LEU A 72 -2.41 -3.11 -3.85
N VAL A 73 -1.51 -2.92 -4.81
CA VAL A 73 -1.77 -2.44 -6.17
C VAL A 73 -1.50 -3.55 -7.15
N MET A 74 -2.44 -3.82 -8.05
CA MET A 74 -2.23 -4.65 -9.23
C MET A 74 -2.19 -3.77 -10.47
N ASN A 75 -1.07 -3.82 -11.20
CA ASN A 75 -0.87 -3.01 -12.40
C ASN A 75 -0.95 -3.88 -13.64
N THR A 76 -1.97 -3.59 -14.47
CA THR A 76 -2.24 -4.24 -15.75
C THR A 76 -3.10 -3.31 -16.63
N PRO A 77 -2.93 -3.31 -17.97
CA PRO A 77 -1.85 -3.95 -18.71
C PRO A 77 -0.52 -3.21 -18.54
N LEU A 78 0.60 -3.92 -18.67
CA LEU A 78 1.92 -3.32 -18.61
C LEU A 78 2.44 -2.90 -19.99
N TYR A 79 2.93 -1.67 -20.09
CA TYR A 79 3.75 -1.22 -21.22
C TYR A 79 5.22 -1.41 -20.87
N VAL A 80 5.76 -2.59 -21.15
CA VAL A 80 7.13 -2.97 -20.78
C VAL A 80 8.08 -2.93 -21.97
N SER A 81 9.37 -2.68 -21.69
CA SER A 81 10.42 -2.82 -22.71
C SER A 81 10.60 -4.28 -23.13
N SER A 82 11.14 -4.53 -24.33
CA SER A 82 11.43 -5.88 -24.83
C SER A 82 12.42 -6.70 -23.99
N GLN A 83 13.03 -6.11 -22.96
CA GLN A 83 13.97 -6.77 -22.06
C GLN A 83 13.28 -7.53 -20.91
N THR A 84 11.96 -7.43 -20.78
CA THR A 84 11.19 -8.17 -19.77
C THR A 84 9.94 -8.75 -20.41
N ASN A 85 9.52 -9.90 -19.89
CA ASN A 85 8.27 -10.58 -20.23
C ASN A 85 7.21 -10.39 -19.13
N ALA A 86 7.39 -9.41 -18.25
CA ALA A 86 6.42 -9.12 -17.19
C ALA A 86 5.03 -8.87 -17.74
N GLU A 87 4.05 -9.59 -17.22
CA GLU A 87 2.63 -9.46 -17.58
C GLU A 87 1.87 -8.69 -16.51
N VAL A 88 2.32 -8.78 -15.26
CA VAL A 88 1.70 -8.14 -14.10
C VAL A 88 2.77 -7.58 -13.17
N ALA A 89 2.52 -6.39 -12.61
CA ALA A 89 3.30 -5.85 -11.51
C ALA A 89 2.39 -5.65 -10.29
N LEU A 90 2.67 -6.40 -9.23
CA LEU A 90 2.04 -6.20 -7.93
C LEU A 90 2.95 -5.33 -7.07
N GLN A 91 2.40 -4.31 -6.43
CA GLN A 91 3.13 -3.51 -5.47
C GLN A 91 2.34 -3.37 -4.18
N GLU A 92 3.00 -3.61 -3.07
CA GLU A 92 2.40 -3.48 -1.76
C GLU A 92 3.15 -2.44 -0.94
N PHE A 93 2.40 -1.54 -0.29
CA PHE A 93 2.95 -0.41 0.44
C PHE A 93 2.44 -0.40 1.87
N ALA A 94 3.36 -0.25 2.83
CA ALA A 94 3.04 -0.08 4.24
C ALA A 94 4.21 0.58 4.99
N SER A 95 4.06 0.83 6.29
CA SER A 95 5.25 0.98 7.14
C SER A 95 6.00 -0.36 7.23
N PHE A 96 7.31 -0.35 7.50
CA PHE A 96 8.09 -1.58 7.66
C PHE A 96 7.49 -2.56 8.68
N LYS A 97 7.00 -2.03 9.81
CA LYS A 97 6.32 -2.84 10.84
C LYS A 97 5.04 -3.45 10.29
N ASN A 98 4.21 -2.62 9.63
CA ASN A 98 2.91 -3.07 9.14
C ASN A 98 3.05 -4.06 7.98
N MET A 99 4.08 -3.97 7.14
CA MET A 99 4.32 -4.95 6.07
C MET A 99 4.49 -6.37 6.64
N ALA A 100 5.30 -6.51 7.69
CA ALA A 100 5.47 -7.81 8.35
C ALA A 100 4.17 -8.29 9.03
N THR A 101 3.43 -7.38 9.66
CA THR A 101 2.12 -7.69 10.26
C THR A 101 1.11 -8.12 9.21
N ALA A 102 1.07 -7.46 8.05
CA ALA A 102 0.17 -7.74 6.95
C ALA A 102 0.39 -9.16 6.40
N TRP A 103 1.63 -9.50 6.05
CA TRP A 103 1.95 -10.85 5.54
C TRP A 103 1.70 -11.94 6.57
N ASN A 104 2.05 -11.75 7.85
CA ASN A 104 1.71 -12.73 8.89
C ASN A 104 0.20 -12.97 8.95
N LYS A 105 -0.61 -11.90 8.85
CA LYS A 105 -2.07 -11.98 8.87
C LYS A 105 -2.61 -12.74 7.66
N VAL A 106 -2.04 -12.54 6.46
CA VAL A 106 -2.39 -13.33 5.27
C VAL A 106 -2.12 -14.82 5.52
N TRP A 107 -0.94 -15.17 6.02
CA TRP A 107 -0.60 -16.58 6.26
C TRP A 107 -1.46 -17.25 7.33
N GLU A 108 -1.87 -16.50 8.35
CA GLU A 108 -2.71 -17.01 9.45
C GLU A 108 -4.18 -17.12 9.06
N ASP A 109 -4.74 -16.07 8.46
CA ASP A 109 -6.19 -15.94 8.25
C ASP A 109 -6.63 -16.29 6.82
N ASN A 110 -5.73 -16.21 5.83
CA ASN A 110 -6.04 -16.41 4.41
C ASN A 110 -4.92 -17.14 3.62
N PRO A 111 -4.50 -18.34 4.04
CA PRO A 111 -3.48 -19.11 3.33
C PRO A 111 -3.92 -19.54 1.92
N GLU A 112 -5.23 -19.59 1.66
CA GLU A 112 -5.80 -19.91 0.35
C GLU A 112 -5.37 -18.88 -0.70
N PHE A 113 -5.44 -17.58 -0.39
CA PHE A 113 -4.95 -16.54 -1.30
C PHE A 113 -3.50 -16.76 -1.74
N VAL A 114 -2.62 -17.20 -0.83
CA VAL A 114 -1.21 -17.42 -1.20
C VAL A 114 -1.06 -18.61 -2.15
N SER A 115 -1.88 -19.64 -1.98
CA SER A 115 -1.95 -20.78 -2.91
C SER A 115 -2.49 -20.34 -4.27
N GLU A 116 -3.63 -19.65 -4.30
CA GLU A 116 -4.28 -19.16 -5.52
C GLU A 116 -3.35 -18.22 -6.31
N LEU A 117 -2.67 -17.31 -5.61
CA LEU A 117 -1.69 -16.40 -6.22
C LEU A 117 -0.52 -17.19 -6.83
N GLY A 118 0.01 -18.18 -6.12
CA GLY A 118 1.10 -19.04 -6.59
C GLY A 118 0.72 -19.97 -7.74
N GLU A 119 -0.55 -20.37 -7.83
CA GLU A 119 -1.10 -21.12 -8.95
C GLU A 119 -1.30 -20.25 -10.19
N ALA A 120 -1.73 -19.00 -10.03
CA ALA A 120 -1.98 -18.08 -11.15
C ALA A 120 -0.68 -17.54 -11.76
N VAL A 121 0.29 -17.14 -10.93
CA VAL A 121 1.49 -16.42 -11.37
C VAL A 121 2.77 -16.88 -10.70
N SER A 122 3.87 -16.75 -11.43
CA SER A 122 5.23 -16.85 -10.89
C SER A 122 5.85 -15.45 -10.85
N CYS A 123 6.42 -15.06 -9.70
CA CYS A 123 6.86 -13.70 -9.45
C CYS A 123 8.31 -13.64 -8.95
N GLY A 124 9.11 -12.73 -9.54
CA GLY A 124 10.32 -12.21 -8.92
C GLY A 124 9.96 -11.08 -7.96
N ARG A 125 10.42 -11.16 -6.71
CA ARG A 125 10.09 -10.19 -5.66
C ARG A 125 11.29 -9.36 -5.24
N SER A 126 11.03 -8.11 -4.87
CA SER A 126 12.01 -7.19 -4.28
C SER A 126 11.37 -6.41 -3.15
N PHE A 127 12.17 -6.06 -2.15
CA PHE A 127 11.74 -5.26 -1.02
C PHE A 127 12.63 -4.01 -0.92
N SER A 128 12.01 -2.84 -0.92
CA SER A 128 12.71 -1.56 -1.06
C SER A 128 12.11 -0.47 -0.16
N HIS A 129 12.82 0.66 -0.08
CA HIS A 129 12.32 1.89 0.50
C HIS A 129 11.61 2.70 -0.58
N TYR A 130 10.40 3.17 -0.30
CA TYR A 130 9.66 4.10 -1.13
C TYR A 130 9.58 5.46 -0.45
N PHE A 131 10.00 6.50 -1.16
CA PHE A 131 9.95 7.89 -0.70
C PHE A 131 8.97 8.66 -1.58
N PRO A 132 7.77 9.00 -1.09
CA PRO A 132 6.85 9.82 -1.86
C PRO A 132 7.45 11.22 -2.03
N LEU A 133 7.69 11.63 -3.28
CA LEU A 133 8.22 12.97 -3.60
C LEU A 133 7.11 14.01 -3.74
N HIS A 134 5.94 13.58 -4.23
CA HIS A 134 4.75 14.40 -4.38
C HIS A 134 3.52 13.52 -4.26
N THR A 135 2.50 13.99 -3.56
CA THR A 135 1.21 13.30 -3.41
C THR A 135 0.08 14.28 -3.68
N ASN A 136 -0.84 13.94 -4.57
CA ASN A 136 -2.04 14.73 -4.83
C ASN A 136 -3.28 13.94 -4.39
N GLN A 137 -3.82 14.30 -3.23
CA GLN A 137 -4.99 13.63 -2.65
C GLN A 137 -6.25 13.72 -3.52
N ASN A 138 -6.32 14.67 -4.46
CA ASN A 138 -7.46 14.77 -5.38
C ASN A 138 -7.50 13.62 -6.39
N LEU A 139 -6.42 12.85 -6.53
CA LEU A 139 -6.37 11.66 -7.36
C LEU A 139 -6.84 10.40 -6.60
N GLU A 140 -7.06 10.48 -5.28
CA GLU A 140 -7.47 9.32 -4.47
C GLU A 140 -8.82 8.69 -4.83
N PRO A 141 -9.84 9.44 -5.31
CA PRO A 141 -11.10 8.84 -5.75
C PRO A 141 -11.01 8.12 -7.10
N ASP A 142 -9.90 8.24 -7.83
CA ASP A 142 -9.76 7.64 -9.16
C ASP A 142 -9.32 6.18 -9.05
N ASP A 143 -10.09 5.29 -9.67
CA ASP A 143 -9.81 3.86 -9.73
C ASP A 143 -8.86 3.52 -10.91
N ASP A 144 -8.78 4.38 -11.93
CA ASP A 144 -7.98 4.15 -13.14
C ASP A 144 -6.75 5.06 -13.17
N ARG A 145 -5.62 4.55 -12.66
CA ARG A 145 -4.37 5.32 -12.58
C ARG A 145 -3.29 4.77 -13.50
N ILE A 146 -2.50 5.69 -14.06
CA ILE A 146 -1.27 5.33 -14.80
C ILE A 146 -0.11 5.40 -13.81
N MET A 147 0.57 4.26 -13.66
CA MET A 147 1.80 4.18 -12.89
C MET A 147 3.00 3.99 -13.81
N VAL A 148 4.03 4.80 -13.60
CA VAL A 148 5.30 4.70 -14.32
C VAL A 148 6.39 4.30 -13.33
N ILE A 149 6.90 3.08 -13.47
CA ILE A 149 8.06 2.61 -12.72
C ILE A 149 9.30 2.78 -13.58
N ASN A 150 10.26 3.56 -13.09
CA ASN A 150 11.59 3.62 -13.67
C ASN A 150 12.57 2.90 -12.75
N TRP A 151 13.27 1.91 -13.30
CA TRP A 151 14.37 1.28 -12.58
C TRP A 151 15.65 2.09 -12.77
N CYS A 152 16.18 2.62 -11.67
CA CYS A 152 17.42 3.41 -11.68
C CYS A 152 18.48 2.70 -10.85
N THR A 153 19.66 2.51 -11.43
CA THR A 153 20.83 2.04 -10.68
C THR A 153 21.70 3.24 -10.32
N LYS A 154 22.12 3.31 -9.06
CA LYS A 154 23.06 4.33 -8.60
C LYS A 154 24.39 4.19 -9.35
N ASN A 155 24.92 5.30 -9.86
CA ASN A 155 26.24 5.33 -10.47
C ASN A 155 27.35 4.87 -9.50
N GLU A 156 28.45 4.38 -10.07
CA GLU A 156 29.65 4.07 -9.31
C GLU A 156 30.19 5.33 -8.59
N GLY A 157 30.67 5.19 -7.37
CA GLY A 157 31.21 6.29 -6.56
C GLY A 157 30.18 7.25 -5.93
N VAL A 158 28.89 7.18 -6.29
CA VAL A 158 27.83 7.96 -5.63
C VAL A 158 27.40 7.26 -4.34
N SER A 159 27.14 7.97 -3.24
CA SER A 159 26.55 7.40 -2.02
C SER A 159 25.03 7.57 -1.97
N TRP A 160 24.35 6.78 -1.12
CA TRP A 160 22.91 6.96 -0.89
C TRP A 160 22.60 8.34 -0.28
N ASP A 161 23.43 8.83 0.64
CA ASP A 161 23.25 10.17 1.23
C ASP A 161 23.31 11.27 0.17
N GLN A 162 24.21 11.15 -0.83
CA GLN A 162 24.29 12.09 -1.94
C GLN A 162 23.03 12.05 -2.82
N MET A 163 22.46 10.86 -3.03
CA MET A 163 21.19 10.73 -3.76
C MET A 163 20.03 11.33 -2.98
N SER A 164 19.88 11.00 -1.70
CA SER A 164 18.83 11.55 -0.84
C SER A 164 18.91 13.07 -0.78
N ALA A 165 20.10 13.62 -0.54
CA ALA A 165 20.32 15.07 -0.54
C ALA A 165 19.96 15.72 -1.89
N LYS A 166 20.12 14.99 -3.01
CA LYS A 166 19.70 15.49 -4.32
C LYS A 166 18.18 15.44 -4.51
N HIS A 167 17.53 14.36 -4.08
CA HIS A 167 16.06 14.25 -4.11
C HIS A 167 15.39 15.34 -3.27
N ASP A 168 15.99 15.72 -2.13
CA ASP A 168 15.51 16.82 -1.30
C ASP A 168 15.54 18.18 -2.02
N THR A 169 16.32 18.32 -3.10
CA THR A 169 16.33 19.54 -3.94
C THR A 169 15.20 19.61 -4.96
N PHE A 170 14.43 18.54 -5.16
CA PHE A 170 13.32 18.55 -6.10
C PHE A 170 12.10 19.21 -5.47
N SER A 171 11.86 20.49 -5.80
CA SER A 171 10.59 21.14 -5.49
C SER A 171 9.58 20.84 -6.60
N PHE A 172 8.59 20.01 -6.30
CA PHE A 172 7.43 19.82 -7.17
C PHE A 172 6.36 20.83 -6.72
N SER A 173 6.47 22.07 -7.22
CA SER A 173 5.49 23.15 -7.04
C SER A 173 4.34 23.05 -8.02
#